data_AF-A0A0F7VRI5-F1
#
_entry.id   AF-A0A0F7VRI5-F1
#
_cell.length_a   1.000
_cell.length_b   1.000
_cell.length_c   1.000
_cell.angle_alpha   90.00
_cell.angle_beta   90.00
_cell.angle_gamma   90.00
#
_symmetry.space_group_name_H-M   'P 1'
#
loop_
_entity.id
_entity.type
_entity.pdbx_description
1 polymer ?
#
loop_
_entity_poly.entity_id
_entity_poly.type
_entity_poly.pdbx_seq_one_letter_code
_entity_poly.pdbx_strand_id
1 'polypeptide(L)'
;MAVSGRARALYQRIADKIRAQITDGTLAPGDRLPTEAEIAAEWNTTRSTAVQGLKVLVNEGLIISDRPRGYFVRSKRPMVYRPQGEFRKRPLSPEMDQFLTQMSEEGREASQHIEVKVEAPSRQVRERLQLGEGELVVVRRRVRFIDGIPYNTNDSHFPLSLVQSSEIMNPDDIARGANVVLSELGYEQVRALDEFHVRMPTPEEADRLQLGPGTPVAVHLCTGYTREGRPVRAVVNVLPGDRHVITYERSRPQLEGAPIIRQATVTDLRTVTDLWEHAASWLNERGIDQWQYPPREDRIKANIEAGECWIVEADGAPVATITLDEHADPDFWSPAEAAEPALYVHRMVVRRDIAGLDLGSAMLDWAGQQALSQGKELLRLDAWRSNEALQQYYADRGFTHVRTVEAEDRSSGALFQRPANYTRGTGPELETAASDTKH
;
A
#
# COMPACT_ATOMS: atom_id res chain seq x y z
N MET A 1 20.67 -30.11 4.84
CA MET A 1 20.78 -31.47 4.26
C MET A 1 21.76 -31.40 3.10
N ALA A 2 22.88 -32.12 3.18
CA ALA A 2 23.87 -32.18 2.10
C ALA A 2 23.37 -33.13 1.00
N VAL A 3 23.15 -32.60 -0.20
CA VAL A 3 22.77 -33.41 -1.37
C VAL A 3 24.03 -34.14 -1.86
N SER A 4 23.98 -35.46 -1.91
CA SER A 4 25.09 -36.34 -2.26
C SER A 4 25.65 -36.02 -3.66
N GLY A 5 26.96 -35.77 -3.74
CA GLY A 5 27.66 -35.38 -4.95
C GLY A 5 27.81 -36.51 -5.97
N ARG A 6 26.84 -36.63 -6.88
CA ARG A 6 27.12 -37.14 -8.24
C ARG A 6 27.69 -35.98 -9.04
N ALA A 7 28.80 -36.20 -9.75
CA ALA A 7 29.34 -35.18 -10.66
C ALA A 7 28.24 -34.73 -11.63
N ARG A 8 27.97 -33.42 -11.72
CA ARG A 8 26.97 -32.85 -12.62
C ARG A 8 27.25 -33.29 -14.06
N ALA A 9 26.19 -33.60 -14.80
CA ALA A 9 26.31 -34.02 -16.20
C ALA A 9 26.99 -32.94 -17.05
N LEU A 10 27.68 -33.33 -18.12
CA LEU A 10 28.51 -32.40 -18.90
C LEU A 10 27.72 -31.23 -19.48
N TYR A 11 26.50 -31.47 -19.97
CA TYR A 11 25.62 -30.40 -20.47
C TYR A 11 25.23 -29.39 -19.37
N GLN A 12 25.10 -29.84 -18.12
CA GLN A 12 24.80 -28.96 -16.98
C GLN A 12 26.01 -28.09 -16.65
N ARG A 13 27.22 -28.66 -16.71
CA ARG A 13 28.47 -27.90 -16.49
C ARG A 13 28.69 -26.84 -17.58
N ILE A 14 28.35 -27.15 -18.83
CA ILE A 14 28.35 -26.16 -19.94
C ILE A 14 27.39 -25.01 -19.60
N ALA A 15 26.15 -25.33 -19.23
CA ALA A 15 25.17 -24.33 -18.83
C ALA A 15 25.65 -23.50 -17.62
N ASP A 16 26.21 -24.15 -16.59
CA ASP A 16 26.74 -23.50 -15.39
C ASP A 16 27.85 -22.49 -15.70
N LYS A 17 28.79 -22.85 -16.59
CA LYS A 17 29.88 -21.94 -17.00
C LYS A 17 29.34 -20.71 -17.71
N ILE A 18 28.48 -20.90 -18.71
CA ILE A 18 27.93 -19.79 -19.49
C ILE A 18 27.03 -18.93 -18.60
N ARG A 19 26.24 -19.53 -17.71
CA ARG A 19 25.44 -18.79 -16.71
C ARG A 19 26.32 -17.93 -15.81
N ALA A 20 27.45 -18.46 -15.34
CA ALA A 20 28.41 -17.68 -14.55
C ALA A 20 28.93 -16.47 -15.35
N GLN A 21 29.33 -16.68 -16.60
CA GLN A 21 29.80 -15.60 -17.49
C GLN A 21 28.74 -14.53 -17.78
N ILE A 22 27.46 -14.91 -17.86
CA ILE A 22 26.36 -13.94 -18.00
C ILE A 22 26.14 -13.18 -16.68
N THR A 23 26.23 -13.88 -15.55
CA THR A 23 25.95 -13.32 -14.22
C THR A 23 27.06 -12.37 -13.76
N ASP A 24 28.32 -12.70 -14.04
CA ASP A 24 29.49 -11.87 -13.71
C ASP A 24 29.79 -10.77 -14.74
N GLY A 25 29.06 -10.75 -15.86
CA GLY A 25 29.17 -9.74 -16.92
C GLY A 25 30.25 -10.01 -17.96
N THR A 26 30.96 -11.15 -17.91
CA THR A 26 31.90 -11.58 -18.97
C THR A 26 31.21 -11.67 -20.34
N LEU A 27 29.95 -12.12 -20.37
CA LEU A 27 29.07 -12.08 -21.53
C LEU A 27 27.97 -11.04 -21.28
N ALA A 28 28.02 -9.94 -22.02
CA ALA A 28 27.09 -8.82 -21.89
C ALA A 28 25.75 -9.10 -22.59
N PRO A 29 24.65 -8.44 -22.18
CA PRO A 29 23.36 -8.61 -22.84
C PRO A 29 23.40 -8.20 -24.32
N GLY A 30 23.13 -9.14 -25.22
CA GLY A 30 23.24 -8.98 -26.68
C GLY A 30 24.46 -9.68 -27.29
N ASP A 31 25.43 -10.13 -26.48
CA ASP A 31 26.61 -10.83 -26.98
C ASP A 31 26.26 -12.16 -27.63
N ARG A 32 26.99 -12.49 -28.69
CA ARG A 32 26.86 -13.78 -29.39
C ARG A 32 27.62 -14.85 -28.62
N LEU A 33 26.95 -15.98 -28.32
CA LEU A 33 27.59 -17.14 -27.73
C LEU A 33 28.41 -17.91 -28.79
N PRO A 34 29.42 -18.69 -28.36
CA PRO A 34 30.08 -19.66 -29.23
C PRO A 34 29.06 -20.62 -29.87
N THR A 35 29.36 -21.05 -31.09
CA THR A 35 28.53 -21.97 -31.85
C THR A 35 28.46 -23.35 -31.18
N GLU A 36 27.43 -24.13 -31.52
CA GLU A 36 27.26 -25.50 -31.01
C GLU A 36 28.48 -26.39 -31.28
N ALA A 37 29.21 -26.15 -32.38
CA ALA A 37 30.42 -26.87 -32.74
C ALA A 37 31.64 -26.42 -31.91
N GLU A 38 31.80 -25.11 -31.68
CA GLU A 38 32.88 -24.56 -30.85
C GLU A 38 32.74 -25.02 -29.40
N ILE A 39 31.53 -25.00 -28.84
CA ILE A 39 31.25 -25.50 -27.48
C ILE A 39 31.56 -26.99 -27.39
N ALA A 40 31.18 -27.77 -28.42
CA ALA A 40 31.45 -29.19 -28.47
C ALA A 40 32.96 -29.49 -28.49
N ALA A 41 33.73 -28.73 -29.26
CA ALA A 41 35.19 -28.85 -29.32
C ALA A 41 35.86 -28.44 -27.99
N GLU A 42 35.50 -27.29 -27.42
CA GLU A 42 36.07 -26.77 -26.16
C GLU A 42 35.88 -27.75 -25.00
N TRP A 43 34.71 -28.39 -24.92
CA TRP A 43 34.36 -29.30 -23.83
C TRP A 43 34.64 -30.78 -24.15
N ASN A 44 35.27 -31.07 -25.29
CA ASN A 44 35.54 -32.43 -25.79
C ASN A 44 34.28 -33.33 -25.72
N THR A 45 33.18 -32.86 -26.30
CA THR A 45 31.87 -33.51 -26.25
C THR A 45 31.19 -33.54 -27.61
N THR A 46 30.04 -34.21 -27.70
CA THR A 46 29.20 -34.18 -28.90
C THR A 46 28.45 -32.85 -29.04
N ARG A 47 28.13 -32.47 -30.28
CA ARG A 47 27.22 -31.35 -30.59
C ARG A 47 25.88 -31.47 -29.88
N SER A 48 25.35 -32.70 -29.75
CA SER A 48 24.08 -32.94 -29.06
C SER A 48 24.12 -32.54 -27.59
N THR A 49 25.24 -32.80 -26.90
CA THR A 49 25.46 -32.39 -25.51
C THR A 49 25.57 -30.87 -25.38
N ALA A 50 26.26 -30.21 -26.31
CA ALA A 50 26.34 -28.74 -26.34
C ALA A 50 24.96 -28.10 -26.57
N VAL A 51 24.19 -28.63 -27.53
CA VAL A 51 22.79 -28.23 -27.78
C VAL A 51 21.94 -28.42 -26.53
N GLN A 52 22.12 -29.52 -25.79
CA GLN A 52 21.39 -29.76 -24.55
C GLN A 52 21.73 -28.72 -23.48
N GLY A 53 23.00 -28.32 -23.33
CA GLY A 53 23.40 -27.26 -22.40
C GLY A 53 22.82 -25.90 -22.77
N LEU A 54 22.85 -25.54 -24.06
CA LEU A 54 22.23 -24.32 -24.56
C LEU A 54 20.70 -24.32 -24.38
N LYS A 55 20.04 -25.46 -24.59
CA LYS A 55 18.59 -25.60 -24.34
C LYS A 55 18.23 -25.33 -22.88
N VAL A 56 19.06 -25.75 -21.92
CA VAL A 56 18.86 -25.41 -20.50
C VAL A 56 18.84 -23.88 -20.32
N LEU A 57 19.83 -23.17 -20.88
CA LEU A 57 19.91 -21.70 -20.79
C LEU A 57 18.77 -20.97 -21.51
N VAL A 58 18.30 -21.52 -22.64
CA VAL A 58 17.11 -21.02 -23.34
C VAL A 58 15.88 -21.16 -22.44
N ASN A 59 15.70 -22.34 -21.81
CA ASN A 59 14.58 -22.61 -20.92
C ASN A 59 14.65 -21.79 -19.61
N GLU A 60 15.85 -21.42 -19.17
CA GLU A 60 16.08 -20.49 -18.06
C GLU A 60 15.88 -19.02 -18.46
N GLY A 61 15.70 -18.72 -19.75
CA GLY A 61 15.50 -17.38 -20.25
C GLY A 61 16.76 -16.49 -20.27
N LEU A 62 17.96 -17.07 -20.09
CA LEU A 62 19.23 -16.34 -20.08
C LEU A 62 19.74 -16.01 -21.47
N ILE A 63 19.41 -16.85 -22.45
CA ILE A 63 19.78 -16.68 -23.85
C ILE A 63 18.55 -16.79 -24.76
N ILE A 64 18.68 -16.31 -25.98
CA ILE A 64 17.71 -16.48 -27.07
C ILE A 64 18.36 -17.24 -28.22
N SER A 65 17.55 -18.02 -28.94
CA SER A 65 17.96 -18.67 -30.19
C SER A 65 17.42 -17.85 -31.37
N ASP A 66 18.32 -17.39 -32.21
CA ASP A 66 18.00 -16.61 -33.40
C ASP A 66 18.64 -17.31 -34.60
N ARG A 67 17.98 -18.37 -35.09
CA ARG A 67 18.49 -19.17 -36.20
C ARG A 67 18.23 -18.44 -37.52
N PRO A 68 19.23 -18.33 -38.42
CA PRO A 68 20.50 -19.07 -38.44
C PRO A 68 21.68 -18.38 -37.73
N ARG A 69 21.50 -17.19 -37.15
CA ARG A 69 22.58 -16.35 -36.60
C ARG A 69 23.24 -16.93 -35.33
N GLY A 70 22.54 -17.76 -34.56
CA GLY A 70 23.10 -18.51 -33.43
C GLY A 70 22.35 -18.28 -32.13
N TYR A 71 23.08 -18.26 -31.02
CA TYR A 71 22.54 -17.94 -29.69
C TYR A 71 23.14 -16.63 -29.20
N PHE A 72 22.32 -15.83 -28.53
CA PHE A 72 22.72 -14.53 -27.99
C PHE A 72 22.31 -14.43 -26.53
N VAL A 73 23.14 -13.79 -25.71
CA VAL A 73 22.73 -13.39 -24.35
C VAL A 73 21.51 -12.49 -24.49
N ARG A 74 20.47 -12.77 -23.72
CA ARG A 74 19.23 -12.00 -23.82
C ARG A 74 19.48 -10.56 -23.39
N SER A 75 19.45 -9.63 -24.35
CA SER A 75 19.48 -8.19 -24.06
C SER A 75 18.11 -7.71 -23.59
N LYS A 76 18.04 -7.21 -22.35
CA LYS A 76 16.80 -6.67 -21.77
C LYS A 76 17.03 -5.20 -21.47
N ARG A 77 16.35 -4.31 -22.17
CA ARG A 77 16.04 -2.96 -21.67
C ARG A 77 14.64 -3.02 -21.07
N PRO A 78 14.49 -3.44 -19.80
CA PRO A 78 13.18 -3.59 -19.23
C PRO A 78 12.49 -2.22 -19.15
N MET A 79 11.19 -2.20 -19.45
CA MET A 79 10.36 -1.03 -19.22
C MET A 79 10.05 -0.92 -17.73
N VAL A 80 10.15 0.29 -17.19
CA VAL A 80 9.69 0.58 -15.82
C VAL A 80 8.17 0.78 -15.84
N TYR A 81 7.45 -0.12 -15.20
CA TYR A 81 5.99 -0.08 -15.04
C TYR A 81 5.62 0.54 -13.70
N ARG A 82 4.76 1.57 -13.72
CA ARG A 82 4.32 2.35 -12.54
C ARG A 82 2.79 2.42 -12.47
N PRO A 83 2.14 1.52 -11.72
CA PRO A 83 0.68 1.49 -11.56
C PRO A 83 0.10 2.79 -10.99
N GLN A 84 0.80 3.39 -10.03
CA GLN A 84 0.51 4.71 -9.46
C GLN A 84 0.56 5.87 -10.47
N GLY A 85 1.06 5.63 -11.68
CA GLY A 85 1.07 6.62 -12.76
C GLY A 85 -0.32 7.03 -13.22
N GLU A 86 -1.36 6.23 -12.92
CA GLU A 86 -2.73 6.47 -13.38
C GLU A 86 -3.38 7.71 -12.75
N PHE A 87 -3.06 8.02 -11.48
CA PHE A 87 -3.60 9.19 -10.76
C PHE A 87 -2.71 10.44 -10.86
N ARG A 88 -1.61 10.39 -11.62
CA ARG A 88 -0.76 11.58 -11.82
C ARG A 88 -1.48 12.58 -12.71
N LYS A 89 -1.41 13.86 -12.35
CA LYS A 89 -1.95 14.97 -13.17
C LYS A 89 -1.34 14.88 -14.58
N ARG A 90 -2.18 14.72 -15.59
CA ARG A 90 -1.77 14.78 -16.99
C ARG A 90 -1.72 16.25 -17.45
N PRO A 91 -0.88 16.58 -18.44
CA PRO A 91 -1.04 17.84 -19.17
C PRO A 91 -2.48 17.96 -19.70
N LEU A 92 -3.01 19.19 -19.75
CA LEU A 92 -4.42 19.45 -20.11
C LEU A 92 -4.80 18.97 -21.52
N SER A 93 -3.82 18.77 -22.40
CA SER A 93 -4.01 18.28 -23.77
C SER A 93 -2.87 17.32 -24.16
N PRO A 94 -2.92 16.04 -23.76
CA PRO A 94 -1.92 15.08 -24.21
C PRO A 94 -2.09 14.86 -25.71
N GLU A 95 -1.03 15.07 -26.48
CA GLU A 95 -0.99 14.71 -27.91
C GLU A 95 -1.01 13.17 -28.09
N MET A 96 -0.63 12.41 -27.05
CA MET A 96 -0.50 10.95 -27.06
C MET A 96 -0.86 10.33 -25.69
N ASP A 97 -1.09 9.01 -25.67
CA ASP A 97 -1.27 8.25 -24.44
C ASP A 97 0.01 8.25 -23.56
N GLN A 98 -0.14 8.02 -22.24
CA GLN A 98 0.98 8.09 -21.28
C GLN A 98 2.15 7.13 -21.59
N PHE A 99 1.85 5.98 -22.19
CA PHE A 99 2.89 5.02 -22.54
C PHE A 99 3.69 5.47 -23.75
N LEU A 100 3.02 5.98 -24.78
CA LEU A 100 3.68 6.53 -25.95
C LEU A 100 4.58 7.72 -25.58
N THR A 101 4.11 8.62 -24.72
CA THR A 101 4.93 9.72 -24.19
C THR A 101 6.17 9.20 -23.45
N GLN A 102 5.99 8.27 -22.49
CA GLN A 102 7.10 7.73 -21.71
C GLN A 102 8.16 7.09 -22.61
N MET A 103 7.76 6.30 -23.61
CA MET A 103 8.71 5.63 -24.49
C MET A 103 9.44 6.61 -25.41
N SER A 104 8.75 7.65 -25.89
CA SER A 104 9.38 8.71 -26.67
C SER A 104 10.44 9.47 -25.84
N GLU A 105 10.18 9.77 -24.58
CA GLU A 105 11.15 10.38 -23.65
C GLU A 105 12.36 9.48 -23.39
N GLU A 106 12.16 8.16 -23.37
CA GLU A 106 13.21 7.14 -23.27
C GLU A 106 13.93 6.88 -24.61
N GLY A 107 13.55 7.57 -25.69
CA GLY A 107 14.15 7.42 -27.02
C GLY A 107 13.84 6.09 -27.71
N ARG A 108 12.67 5.52 -27.43
CA ARG A 108 12.21 4.23 -27.97
C ARG A 108 10.99 4.37 -28.85
N GLU A 109 10.91 3.55 -29.90
CA GLU A 109 9.75 3.57 -30.81
C GLU A 109 8.61 2.76 -30.19
N ALA A 110 7.48 3.40 -29.91
CA ALA A 110 6.32 2.74 -29.31
C ALA A 110 5.08 2.81 -30.20
N SER A 111 4.30 1.73 -30.19
CA SER A 111 3.02 1.65 -30.87
C SER A 111 2.04 0.78 -30.09
N GLN A 112 0.77 0.82 -30.47
CA GLN A 112 -0.27 0.01 -29.84
C GLN A 112 -1.28 -0.49 -30.86
N HIS A 113 -1.81 -1.69 -30.62
CA HIS A 113 -2.97 -2.21 -31.32
C HIS A 113 -4.13 -2.31 -30.35
N ILE A 114 -5.30 -1.82 -30.75
CA ILE A 114 -6.49 -1.73 -29.91
C ILE A 114 -7.65 -2.47 -30.60
N GLU A 115 -8.33 -3.31 -29.83
CA GLU A 115 -9.59 -3.95 -30.21
C GLU A 115 -10.65 -3.64 -29.16
N VAL A 116 -11.90 -3.42 -29.57
CA VAL A 116 -13.03 -3.17 -28.67
C VAL A 116 -14.14 -4.18 -28.93
N LYS A 117 -14.61 -4.82 -27.85
CA LYS A 117 -15.68 -5.83 -27.89
C LYS A 117 -16.65 -5.64 -26.73
N VAL A 118 -17.92 -6.00 -26.96
CA VAL A 118 -18.90 -6.20 -25.89
C VAL A 118 -19.01 -7.70 -25.63
N GLU A 119 -18.83 -8.13 -24.39
CA GLU A 119 -18.82 -9.54 -24.04
C GLU A 119 -19.22 -9.79 -22.59
N ALA A 120 -19.45 -11.06 -22.27
CA ALA A 120 -19.62 -11.50 -20.89
C ALA A 120 -18.25 -11.43 -20.19
N PRO A 121 -18.14 -10.76 -19.01
CA PRO A 121 -16.87 -10.68 -18.29
C PRO A 121 -16.46 -12.05 -17.76
N SER A 122 -15.15 -12.25 -17.62
CA SER A 122 -14.60 -13.36 -16.85
C SER A 122 -15.08 -13.31 -15.39
N ARG A 123 -15.01 -14.44 -14.68
CA ARG A 123 -15.39 -14.50 -13.26
C ARG A 123 -14.69 -13.43 -12.42
N GLN A 124 -13.37 -13.29 -12.61
CA GLN A 124 -12.57 -12.31 -11.86
C GLN A 124 -13.01 -10.87 -12.16
N VAL A 125 -13.27 -10.52 -13.43
CA VAL A 125 -13.73 -9.18 -13.80
C VAL A 125 -15.15 -8.92 -13.27
N ARG A 126 -16.04 -9.92 -13.32
CA ARG A 126 -17.40 -9.84 -12.78
C ARG A 126 -17.40 -9.54 -11.29
N GLU A 127 -16.61 -10.29 -10.51
CA GLU A 127 -16.47 -10.10 -9.06
C GLU A 127 -15.92 -8.70 -8.73
N ARG A 128 -14.92 -8.22 -9.49
CA ARG A 128 -14.30 -6.89 -9.27
C ARG A 128 -15.22 -5.73 -9.57
N LEU A 129 -15.97 -5.84 -10.67
CA LEU A 129 -16.94 -4.83 -11.08
C LEU A 129 -18.28 -4.97 -10.36
N GLN A 130 -18.42 -5.96 -9.44
CA GLN A 130 -19.65 -6.25 -8.70
C GLN A 130 -20.87 -6.40 -9.61
N LEU A 131 -20.68 -7.05 -10.76
CA LEU A 131 -21.71 -7.21 -11.78
C LEU A 131 -22.59 -8.43 -11.46
N GLY A 132 -23.90 -8.24 -11.64
CA GLY A 132 -24.90 -9.30 -11.57
C GLY A 132 -24.79 -10.31 -12.72
N GLU A 133 -25.60 -11.34 -12.68
CA GLU A 133 -25.67 -12.34 -13.75
C GLU A 133 -26.20 -11.70 -15.06
N GLY A 134 -25.63 -12.07 -16.20
CA GLY A 134 -26.03 -11.54 -17.52
C GLY A 134 -25.53 -10.13 -17.84
N GLU A 135 -25.03 -9.36 -16.87
CA GLU A 135 -24.42 -8.06 -17.15
C GLU A 135 -23.14 -8.20 -17.99
N LEU A 136 -23.02 -7.32 -18.99
CA LEU A 136 -21.96 -7.30 -20.00
C LEU A 136 -20.95 -6.18 -19.71
N VAL A 137 -19.76 -6.36 -20.25
CA VAL A 137 -18.70 -5.34 -20.23
C VAL A 137 -18.31 -4.96 -21.65
N VAL A 138 -17.86 -3.71 -21.80
CA VAL A 138 -17.03 -3.29 -22.93
C VAL A 138 -15.59 -3.57 -22.55
N VAL A 139 -14.88 -4.30 -23.40
CA VAL A 139 -13.46 -4.60 -23.22
C VAL A 139 -12.66 -3.94 -24.33
N ARG A 140 -11.78 -3.01 -23.96
CA ARG A 140 -10.76 -2.45 -24.84
C ARG A 140 -9.46 -3.23 -24.63
N ARG A 141 -9.17 -4.18 -25.52
CA ARG A 141 -7.95 -5.00 -25.49
C ARG A 141 -6.83 -4.28 -26.19
N ARG A 142 -5.65 -4.25 -25.56
CA ARG A 142 -4.49 -3.56 -26.12
C ARG A 142 -3.25 -4.42 -26.06
N VAL A 143 -2.45 -4.38 -27.11
CA VAL A 143 -1.06 -4.86 -27.10
C VAL A 143 -0.16 -3.66 -27.33
N ARG A 144 0.78 -3.46 -26.42
CA ARG A 144 1.75 -2.37 -26.47
C ARG A 144 3.07 -2.89 -27.01
N PHE A 145 3.59 -2.23 -28.04
CA PHE A 145 4.83 -2.57 -28.70
C PHE A 145 5.90 -1.55 -28.36
N ILE A 146 7.13 -2.01 -28.20
CA ILE A 146 8.29 -1.15 -28.15
C ILE A 146 9.41 -1.74 -28.99
N ASP A 147 9.93 -0.96 -29.93
CA ASP A 147 10.88 -1.38 -30.97
C ASP A 147 10.39 -2.63 -31.72
N GLY A 148 9.09 -2.67 -32.04
CA GLY A 148 8.41 -3.77 -32.72
C GLY A 148 8.13 -5.02 -31.87
N ILE A 149 8.56 -5.07 -30.61
CA ILE A 149 8.37 -6.21 -29.71
C ILE A 149 7.10 -5.98 -28.87
N PRO A 150 6.18 -6.96 -28.72
CA PRO A 150 5.00 -6.82 -27.85
C PRO A 150 5.42 -6.86 -26.37
N TYR A 151 5.49 -5.72 -25.70
CA TYR A 151 5.93 -5.65 -24.31
C TYR A 151 4.86 -6.16 -23.36
N ASN A 152 3.64 -5.64 -23.41
CA ASN A 152 2.57 -6.04 -22.49
C ASN A 152 1.19 -5.96 -23.13
N THR A 153 0.23 -6.65 -22.51
CA THR A 153 -1.19 -6.40 -22.78
C THR A 153 -1.77 -5.43 -21.77
N ASN A 154 -2.85 -4.76 -22.16
CA ASN A 154 -3.66 -3.95 -21.27
C ASN A 154 -5.12 -4.06 -21.72
N ASP A 155 -5.88 -4.89 -21.02
CA ASP A 155 -7.28 -5.16 -21.34
C ASP A 155 -8.15 -4.41 -20.31
N SER A 156 -8.80 -3.34 -20.76
CA SER A 156 -9.63 -2.46 -19.92
C SER A 156 -11.11 -2.80 -20.04
N HIS A 157 -11.74 -3.15 -18.92
CA HIS A 157 -13.13 -3.59 -18.84
C HIS A 157 -13.97 -2.52 -18.15
N PHE A 158 -15.11 -2.19 -18.76
CA PHE A 158 -16.06 -1.21 -18.25
C PHE A 158 -17.46 -1.83 -18.26
N PRO A 159 -18.29 -1.66 -17.21
CA PRO A 159 -19.69 -2.07 -17.28
C PRO A 159 -20.39 -1.40 -18.47
N LEU A 160 -21.03 -2.19 -19.33
CA LEU A 160 -21.64 -1.67 -20.57
C LEU A 160 -22.65 -0.55 -20.30
N SER A 161 -23.42 -0.68 -19.23
CA SER A 161 -24.43 0.29 -18.81
C SER A 161 -23.86 1.69 -18.54
N LEU A 162 -22.57 1.80 -18.23
CA LEU A 162 -21.90 3.08 -17.95
C LEU A 162 -21.35 3.78 -19.19
N VAL A 163 -20.93 3.04 -20.20
CA VAL A 163 -20.06 3.58 -21.28
C VAL A 163 -20.61 3.41 -22.69
N GLN A 164 -21.77 2.77 -22.86
CA GLN A 164 -22.37 2.43 -24.16
C GLN A 164 -22.55 3.61 -25.13
N SER A 165 -22.63 4.85 -24.64
CA SER A 165 -22.81 6.07 -25.43
C SER A 165 -21.56 6.95 -25.49
N SER A 166 -20.38 6.39 -25.20
CA SER A 166 -19.12 7.14 -25.10
C SER A 166 -18.09 6.66 -26.12
N GLU A 167 -17.03 7.45 -26.29
CA GLU A 167 -15.89 7.09 -27.15
C GLU A 167 -15.12 5.83 -26.72
N ILE A 168 -15.37 5.30 -25.51
CA ILE A 168 -14.81 4.01 -25.07
C ILE A 168 -15.27 2.87 -25.99
N MET A 169 -16.41 3.02 -26.66
CA MET A 169 -16.91 2.07 -27.66
C MET A 169 -16.10 2.07 -28.97
N ASN A 170 -15.29 3.11 -29.21
CA ASN A 170 -14.53 3.26 -30.44
C ASN A 170 -13.14 2.58 -30.30
N PRO A 171 -12.67 1.87 -31.34
CA PRO A 171 -11.37 1.22 -31.35
C PRO A 171 -10.19 2.17 -31.50
N ASP A 172 -10.44 3.44 -31.83
CA ASP A 172 -9.40 4.46 -31.92
C ASP A 172 -8.74 4.74 -30.56
N ASP A 173 -7.53 5.31 -30.61
CA ASP A 173 -6.86 5.72 -29.39
C ASP A 173 -7.61 6.88 -28.71
N ILE A 174 -7.65 6.84 -27.38
CA ILE A 174 -8.25 7.89 -26.57
C ILE A 174 -7.08 8.63 -25.91
N ALA A 175 -6.51 9.63 -26.61
CA ALA A 175 -5.29 10.31 -26.18
C ALA A 175 -5.40 10.89 -24.74
N ARG A 176 -6.55 11.54 -24.47
CA ARG A 176 -6.92 12.07 -23.13
C ARG A 176 -7.15 10.98 -22.06
N GLY A 177 -7.30 9.72 -22.47
CA GLY A 177 -7.44 8.54 -21.63
C GLY A 177 -8.88 8.25 -21.19
N ALA A 178 -9.22 6.96 -21.09
CA ALA A 178 -10.56 6.49 -20.71
C ALA A 178 -11.05 7.00 -19.33
N ASN A 179 -10.14 7.34 -18.42
CA ASN A 179 -10.50 7.88 -17.10
C ASN A 179 -11.11 9.28 -17.17
N VAL A 180 -10.67 10.11 -18.13
CA VAL A 180 -11.26 11.44 -18.34
C VAL A 180 -12.69 11.29 -18.85
N VAL A 181 -12.91 10.34 -19.78
CA VAL A 181 -14.25 9.99 -20.28
C VAL A 181 -15.17 9.56 -19.15
N LEU A 182 -14.70 8.67 -18.26
CA LEU A 182 -15.48 8.25 -17.10
C LEU A 182 -15.83 9.42 -16.18
N SER A 183 -14.88 10.33 -15.93
CA SER A 183 -15.13 11.52 -15.12
C SER A 183 -16.22 12.41 -15.72
N GLU A 184 -16.18 12.67 -17.02
CA GLU A 184 -17.21 13.46 -17.74
C GLU A 184 -18.60 12.79 -17.75
N LEU A 185 -18.64 11.47 -17.68
CA LEU A 185 -19.88 10.71 -17.52
C LEU A 185 -20.40 10.69 -16.07
N GLY A 186 -19.71 11.35 -15.12
CA GLY A 186 -20.06 11.39 -13.71
C GLY A 186 -19.49 10.25 -12.87
N TYR A 187 -18.52 9.50 -13.41
CA TYR A 187 -17.90 8.33 -12.80
C TYR A 187 -16.42 8.57 -12.51
N GLU A 188 -16.10 9.73 -11.91
CA GLU A 188 -14.73 10.07 -11.51
C GLU A 188 -14.16 9.00 -10.57
N GLN A 189 -13.00 8.46 -10.92
CA GLN A 189 -12.29 7.49 -10.09
C GLN A 189 -11.42 8.25 -9.08
N VAL A 190 -11.67 8.04 -7.79
CA VAL A 190 -10.91 8.67 -6.68
C VAL A 190 -10.05 7.68 -5.91
N ARG A 191 -10.26 6.38 -6.14
CA ARG A 191 -9.52 5.29 -5.51
C ARG A 191 -9.30 4.18 -6.51
N ALA A 192 -8.15 3.52 -6.46
CA ALA A 192 -7.93 2.24 -7.12
C ALA A 192 -7.47 1.18 -6.13
N LEU A 193 -7.68 -0.08 -6.49
CA LEU A 193 -7.09 -1.24 -5.85
C LEU A 193 -6.26 -1.99 -6.89
N ASP A 194 -4.95 -2.02 -6.68
CA ASP A 194 -3.98 -2.73 -7.52
C ASP A 194 -3.63 -4.09 -6.90
N GLU A 195 -3.72 -5.15 -7.70
CA GLU A 195 -3.37 -6.52 -7.30
C GLU A 195 -2.40 -7.17 -8.27
N PHE A 196 -1.41 -7.87 -7.72
CA PHE A 196 -0.40 -8.57 -8.50
C PHE A 196 -0.46 -10.06 -8.25
N HIS A 197 -0.55 -10.83 -9.31
CA HIS A 197 -0.39 -12.28 -9.27
C HIS A 197 0.65 -12.70 -10.30
N VAL A 198 1.68 -13.43 -9.85
CA VAL A 198 2.73 -13.96 -10.74
C VAL A 198 2.42 -15.42 -11.06
N ARG A 199 2.40 -15.76 -12.36
CA ARG A 199 2.13 -17.12 -12.86
C ARG A 199 2.77 -17.35 -14.22
N MET A 200 2.67 -18.58 -14.73
CA MET A 200 2.96 -18.84 -16.14
C MET A 200 1.87 -18.23 -17.05
N PRO A 201 2.21 -17.78 -18.27
CA PRO A 201 1.23 -17.26 -19.22
C PRO A 201 0.26 -18.35 -19.68
N THR A 202 -0.95 -17.95 -20.06
CA THR A 202 -1.86 -18.81 -20.83
C THR A 202 -1.35 -18.96 -22.28
N PRO A 203 -1.82 -19.95 -23.05
CA PRO A 203 -1.45 -20.07 -24.47
C PRO A 203 -1.75 -18.79 -25.27
N GLU A 204 -2.93 -18.19 -25.07
CA GLU A 204 -3.33 -16.94 -25.73
C GLU A 204 -2.38 -15.78 -25.36
N GLU A 205 -1.99 -15.66 -24.09
CA GLU A 205 -1.05 -14.62 -23.66
C GLU A 205 0.35 -14.85 -24.24
N ALA A 206 0.81 -16.11 -24.29
CA ALA A 206 2.08 -16.47 -24.88
C ALA A 206 2.12 -16.13 -26.37
N ASP A 207 1.02 -16.36 -27.10
CA ASP A 207 0.90 -16.01 -28.51
C ASP A 207 0.83 -14.49 -28.70
N ARG A 208 -0.04 -13.78 -27.96
CA ARG A 208 -0.21 -12.32 -28.04
C ARG A 208 1.08 -11.57 -27.72
N LEU A 209 1.89 -12.08 -26.79
CA LEU A 209 3.13 -11.44 -26.34
C LEU A 209 4.40 -12.09 -26.91
N GLN A 210 4.25 -13.06 -27.81
CA GLN A 210 5.35 -13.80 -28.44
C GLN A 210 6.38 -14.28 -27.40
N LEU A 211 5.88 -14.94 -26.35
CA LEU A 211 6.70 -15.34 -25.21
C LEU A 211 7.44 -16.65 -25.51
N GLY A 212 8.72 -16.67 -25.15
CA GLY A 212 9.48 -17.91 -25.11
C GLY A 212 9.10 -18.78 -23.91
N PRO A 213 9.47 -20.08 -23.94
CA PRO A 213 9.24 -20.98 -22.81
C PRO A 213 9.89 -20.45 -21.54
N GLY A 214 9.28 -20.75 -20.39
CA GLY A 214 9.86 -20.40 -19.08
C GLY A 214 9.77 -18.91 -18.71
N THR A 215 9.02 -18.08 -19.46
CA THR A 215 8.84 -16.66 -19.13
C THR A 215 7.57 -16.49 -18.29
N PRO A 216 7.66 -16.28 -16.96
CA PRO A 216 6.48 -15.98 -16.15
C PRO A 216 5.96 -14.57 -16.47
N VAL A 217 4.68 -14.35 -16.15
CA VAL A 217 4.03 -13.06 -16.27
C VAL A 217 3.55 -12.59 -14.90
N ALA A 218 3.73 -11.30 -14.62
CA ALA A 218 3.01 -10.62 -13.55
C ALA A 218 1.69 -10.09 -14.11
N VAL A 219 0.57 -10.55 -13.55
CA VAL A 219 -0.76 -10.06 -13.89
C VAL A 219 -1.10 -8.95 -12.92
N HIS A 220 -1.28 -7.75 -13.45
CA HIS A 220 -1.74 -6.59 -12.69
C HIS A 220 -3.23 -6.35 -12.94
N LEU A 221 -4.04 -6.59 -11.93
CA LEU A 221 -5.46 -6.28 -11.91
C LEU A 221 -5.70 -4.99 -11.12
N CYS A 222 -6.14 -3.94 -11.80
CA CYS A 222 -6.49 -2.66 -11.19
C CYS A 222 -8.00 -2.46 -11.25
N THR A 223 -8.63 -2.17 -10.10
CA THR A 223 -10.06 -1.81 -10.05
C THR A 223 -10.20 -0.36 -9.59
N GLY A 224 -10.88 0.46 -10.39
CA GLY A 224 -11.13 1.86 -10.07
C GLY A 224 -12.53 2.11 -9.51
N TYR A 225 -12.59 2.95 -8.47
CA TYR A 225 -13.78 3.23 -7.68
C TYR A 225 -14.11 4.73 -7.65
N THR A 226 -15.40 5.05 -7.68
CA THR A 226 -15.91 6.40 -7.39
C THR A 226 -15.83 6.72 -5.91
N ARG A 227 -16.17 7.97 -5.54
CA ARG A 227 -16.20 8.44 -4.15
C ARG A 227 -17.20 7.65 -3.29
N GLU A 228 -18.28 7.20 -3.89
CA GLU A 228 -19.33 6.38 -3.27
C GLU A 228 -18.93 4.90 -3.18
N GLY A 229 -17.73 4.54 -3.62
CA GLY A 229 -17.23 3.16 -3.58
C GLY A 229 -17.73 2.27 -4.72
N ARG A 230 -18.36 2.82 -5.76
CA ARG A 230 -18.83 2.06 -6.92
C ARG A 230 -17.65 1.68 -7.84
N PRO A 231 -17.45 0.40 -8.20
CA PRO A 231 -16.45 0.02 -9.19
C PRO A 231 -16.94 0.38 -10.60
N VAL A 232 -16.10 1.06 -11.39
CA VAL A 232 -16.47 1.57 -12.72
C VAL A 232 -15.54 1.09 -13.84
N ARG A 233 -14.39 0.51 -13.46
CA ARG A 233 -13.39 0.00 -14.39
C ARG A 233 -12.56 -1.09 -13.74
N ALA A 234 -12.26 -2.14 -14.50
CA ALA A 234 -11.29 -3.17 -14.14
C ALA A 234 -10.29 -3.37 -15.29
N VAL A 235 -9.00 -3.22 -15.02
CA VAL A 235 -7.93 -3.38 -16.01
C VAL A 235 -7.08 -4.58 -15.68
N VAL A 236 -6.88 -5.45 -16.65
CA VAL A 236 -5.97 -6.59 -16.57
C VAL A 236 -4.76 -6.31 -17.45
N ASN A 237 -3.58 -6.20 -16.85
CA ASN A 237 -2.32 -6.11 -17.58
C ASN A 237 -1.55 -7.41 -17.41
N VAL A 238 -1.01 -7.94 -18.51
CA VAL A 238 -0.08 -9.08 -18.47
C VAL A 238 1.31 -8.54 -18.77
N LEU A 239 2.19 -8.63 -17.79
CA LEU A 239 3.54 -8.05 -17.80
C LEU A 239 4.58 -9.18 -17.80
N PRO A 240 5.21 -9.50 -18.94
CA PRO A 240 6.30 -10.47 -19.01
C PRO A 240 7.45 -10.10 -18.09
N GLY A 241 7.85 -11.04 -17.23
CA GLY A 241 8.90 -10.84 -16.24
C GLY A 241 10.30 -10.63 -16.84
N ASP A 242 10.48 -10.91 -18.13
CA ASP A 242 11.71 -10.65 -18.85
C ASP A 242 11.78 -9.23 -19.46
N ARG A 243 10.70 -8.44 -19.40
CA ARG A 243 10.59 -7.11 -20.03
C ARG A 243 10.18 -6.00 -19.07
N HIS A 244 9.80 -6.32 -17.83
CA HIS A 244 9.22 -5.34 -16.89
C HIS A 244 9.97 -5.28 -15.56
N VAL A 245 10.14 -4.07 -15.07
CA VAL A 245 10.39 -3.80 -13.64
C VAL A 245 9.17 -3.04 -13.12
N ILE A 246 8.49 -3.62 -12.13
CA ILE A 246 7.34 -2.97 -11.48
C ILE A 246 7.88 -2.13 -10.32
N THR A 247 7.61 -0.83 -10.34
CA THR A 247 8.14 0.10 -9.33
C THR A 247 7.02 0.86 -8.63
N TYR A 248 7.13 0.91 -7.31
CA TYR A 248 6.25 1.67 -6.44
C TYR A 248 7.08 2.56 -5.54
N GLU A 249 6.60 3.77 -5.37
CA GLU A 249 7.09 4.69 -4.34
C GLU A 249 6.00 4.78 -3.28
N ARG A 250 6.41 4.70 -2.01
CA ARG A 250 5.51 4.79 -0.88
C ARG A 250 6.08 5.79 0.10
N SER A 251 5.28 6.78 0.46
CA SER A 251 5.55 7.71 1.55
C SER A 251 4.65 7.38 2.74
N ARG A 252 5.12 7.70 3.94
CA ARG A 252 4.19 7.84 5.09
C ARG A 252 3.42 9.15 4.89
N PRO A 253 2.16 9.24 5.37
CA PRO A 253 1.54 10.53 5.60
C PRO A 253 2.51 11.43 6.39
N GLN A 254 2.62 12.70 6.03
CA GLN A 254 3.32 13.73 6.78
C GLN A 254 2.31 14.82 7.08
N LEU A 255 2.42 15.44 8.25
CA LEU A 255 1.70 16.70 8.53
C LEU A 255 2.43 17.83 7.82
N GLU A 256 1.70 18.83 7.32
CA GLU A 256 2.30 19.98 6.64
C GLU A 256 3.05 20.88 7.63
N GLY A 257 2.68 20.84 8.92
CA GLY A 257 3.33 21.55 10.02
C GLY A 257 3.31 20.81 11.35
N ALA A 258 3.88 21.42 12.39
CA ALA A 258 3.82 20.88 13.75
C ALA A 258 2.35 20.91 14.25
N PRO A 259 1.81 19.78 14.71
CA PRO A 259 0.48 19.76 15.33
C PRO A 259 0.43 20.65 16.57
N ILE A 260 -0.68 21.38 16.71
CA ILE A 260 -0.91 22.28 17.84
C ILE A 260 -1.82 21.59 18.85
N ILE A 261 -1.42 21.54 20.11
CA ILE A 261 -2.26 21.07 21.22
C ILE A 261 -2.80 22.27 22.02
N ARG A 262 -4.11 22.30 22.24
CA ARG A 262 -4.81 23.36 22.98
C ARG A 262 -5.89 22.78 23.88
N GLN A 263 -6.27 23.53 24.92
CA GLN A 263 -7.46 23.18 25.71
C GLN A 263 -8.70 23.23 24.82
N ALA A 264 -9.57 22.25 25.02
CA ALA A 264 -10.90 22.23 24.43
C ALA A 264 -11.77 23.29 25.12
N THR A 265 -12.65 23.91 24.34
CA THR A 265 -13.69 24.82 24.83
C THR A 265 -15.06 24.17 24.64
N VAL A 266 -16.11 24.73 25.26
CA VAL A 266 -17.47 24.17 25.17
C VAL A 266 -17.95 24.05 23.71
N THR A 267 -17.46 24.90 22.80
CA THR A 267 -17.77 24.81 21.36
C THR A 267 -17.17 23.59 20.68
N ASP A 268 -16.14 22.97 21.27
CA ASP A 268 -15.49 21.78 20.74
C ASP A 268 -16.18 20.47 21.16
N LEU A 269 -17.25 20.50 21.97
CA LEU A 269 -17.93 19.29 22.46
C LEU A 269 -18.30 18.32 21.33
N ARG A 270 -18.84 18.85 20.23
CA ARG A 270 -19.18 18.04 19.05
C ARG A 270 -17.94 17.43 18.40
N THR A 271 -16.89 18.21 18.22
CA THR A 271 -15.61 17.74 17.68
C THR A 271 -15.02 16.58 18.47
N VAL A 272 -14.99 16.70 19.81
CA VAL A 272 -14.47 15.65 20.71
C VAL A 272 -15.34 14.39 20.61
N THR A 273 -16.66 14.57 20.54
CA THR A 273 -17.63 13.48 20.40
C THR A 273 -17.47 12.75 19.06
N ASP A 274 -17.39 13.49 17.95
CA ASP A 274 -17.20 12.95 16.60
C ASP A 274 -15.88 12.16 16.49
N LEU A 275 -14.78 12.66 17.08
CA LEU A 275 -13.49 11.95 17.10
C LEU A 275 -13.60 10.62 17.84
N TRP A 276 -14.33 10.60 18.96
CA TRP A 276 -14.56 9.39 19.74
C TRP A 276 -15.43 8.39 18.99
N GLU A 277 -16.54 8.82 18.39
CA GLU A 277 -17.45 7.96 17.61
C GLU A 277 -16.74 7.33 16.41
N HIS A 278 -15.92 8.10 15.70
CA HIS A 278 -15.10 7.56 14.61
C HIS A 278 -14.13 6.48 15.09
N ALA A 279 -13.50 6.66 16.26
CA ALA A 279 -12.62 5.66 16.83
C ALA A 279 -13.37 4.40 17.29
N ALA A 280 -14.56 4.55 17.89
CA ALA A 280 -15.42 3.44 18.31
C ALA A 280 -15.92 2.62 17.10
N SER A 281 -16.35 3.29 16.02
CA SER A 281 -16.78 2.63 14.77
C SER A 281 -15.65 1.80 14.17
N TRP A 282 -14.43 2.33 14.16
CA TRP A 282 -13.26 1.62 13.63
C TRP A 282 -12.88 0.38 14.46
N LEU A 283 -12.98 0.48 15.80
CA LEU A 283 -12.74 -0.67 16.68
C LEU A 283 -13.77 -1.78 16.41
N ASN A 284 -15.04 -1.41 16.21
CA ASN A 284 -16.12 -2.34 15.89
C ASN A 284 -15.88 -3.07 14.55
N GLU A 285 -15.45 -2.36 13.51
CA GLU A 285 -15.11 -2.97 12.20
C GLU A 285 -14.01 -4.05 12.31
N ARG A 286 -13.18 -3.99 13.34
CA ARG A 286 -12.13 -4.98 13.62
C ARG A 286 -12.54 -6.07 14.61
N GLY A 287 -13.80 -6.09 15.03
CA GLY A 287 -14.31 -7.02 16.04
C GLY A 287 -13.72 -6.78 17.43
N ILE A 288 -13.23 -5.56 17.71
CA ILE A 288 -12.73 -5.18 19.03
C ILE A 288 -13.88 -4.57 19.81
N ASP A 289 -14.37 -5.30 20.81
CA ASP A 289 -15.43 -4.85 21.71
C ASP A 289 -14.89 -3.83 22.72
N GLN A 290 -14.61 -2.63 22.23
CA GLN A 290 -14.21 -1.45 22.99
C GLN A 290 -15.07 -0.27 22.53
N TRP A 291 -15.62 0.48 23.48
CA TRP A 291 -16.43 1.69 23.22
C TRP A 291 -17.73 1.44 22.43
N GLN A 292 -18.35 0.27 22.60
CA GLN A 292 -19.63 -0.09 21.96
C GLN A 292 -20.84 0.46 22.74
N TYR A 293 -20.83 1.76 23.06
CA TYR A 293 -21.91 2.48 23.74
C TYR A 293 -21.90 3.96 23.32
N PRO A 294 -23.00 4.71 23.48
CA PRO A 294 -23.02 6.13 23.12
C PRO A 294 -22.00 6.94 23.94
N PRO A 295 -21.34 7.96 23.34
CA PRO A 295 -20.44 8.82 24.08
C PRO A 295 -21.20 9.47 25.25
N ARG A 296 -20.59 9.44 26.44
CA ARG A 296 -21.17 10.08 27.64
C ARG A 296 -20.93 11.59 27.56
N GLU A 297 -21.71 12.26 26.71
CA GLU A 297 -21.56 13.70 26.41
C GLU A 297 -21.51 14.56 27.67
N ASP A 298 -22.34 14.28 28.67
CA ASP A 298 -22.34 15.03 29.94
C ASP A 298 -20.99 15.00 30.65
N ARG A 299 -20.29 13.85 30.62
CA ARG A 299 -18.94 13.71 31.21
C ARG A 299 -17.90 14.41 30.35
N ILE A 300 -17.99 14.31 29.03
CA ILE A 300 -17.07 15.00 28.11
C ILE A 300 -17.19 16.51 28.30
N LYS A 301 -18.43 17.02 28.37
CA LYS A 301 -18.73 18.42 28.62
C LYS A 301 -18.19 18.90 29.97
N ALA A 302 -18.39 18.13 31.04
CA ALA A 302 -17.86 18.47 32.36
C ALA A 302 -16.32 18.60 32.35
N ASN A 303 -15.62 17.67 31.69
CA ASN A 303 -14.16 17.72 31.57
C ASN A 303 -13.68 18.93 30.72
N ILE A 304 -14.44 19.30 29.68
CA ILE A 304 -14.18 20.50 28.88
C ILE A 304 -14.35 21.76 29.75
N GLU A 305 -15.44 21.84 30.52
CA GLU A 305 -15.72 22.97 31.42
C GLU A 305 -14.69 23.08 32.55
N ALA A 306 -14.11 21.95 32.99
CA ALA A 306 -13.03 21.88 33.96
C ALA A 306 -11.63 22.20 33.37
N GLY A 307 -11.51 22.35 32.04
CA GLY A 307 -10.22 22.60 31.37
C GLY A 307 -9.30 21.37 31.30
N GLU A 308 -9.85 20.17 31.48
CA GLU A 308 -9.14 18.89 31.54
C GLU A 308 -9.01 18.24 30.14
N CYS A 309 -9.86 18.63 29.19
CA CYS A 309 -9.86 18.09 27.83
C CYS A 309 -8.98 18.95 26.89
N TRP A 310 -8.15 18.27 26.10
CA TRP A 310 -7.24 18.89 25.14
C TRP A 310 -7.47 18.30 23.74
N ILE A 311 -7.32 19.15 22.72
CA ILE A 311 -7.46 18.81 21.30
C ILE A 311 -6.14 19.08 20.61
N VAL A 312 -5.75 18.15 19.74
CA VAL A 312 -4.65 18.34 18.81
C VAL A 312 -5.22 18.67 17.44
N GLU A 313 -4.76 19.77 16.86
CA GLU A 313 -5.08 20.21 15.51
C GLU A 313 -3.84 20.06 14.61
N ALA A 314 -4.05 19.53 13.42
CA ALA A 314 -3.02 19.45 12.39
C ALA A 314 -3.65 19.75 11.03
N ASP A 315 -2.91 20.47 10.18
CA ASP A 315 -3.34 20.84 8.83
C ASP A 315 -4.75 21.49 8.78
N GLY A 316 -5.04 22.31 9.80
CA GLY A 316 -6.32 23.03 9.93
C GLY A 316 -7.52 22.18 10.40
N ALA A 317 -7.29 20.95 10.87
CA ALA A 317 -8.35 20.07 11.35
C ALA A 317 -8.03 19.45 12.73
N PRO A 318 -9.03 19.20 13.59
CA PRO A 318 -8.88 18.37 14.77
C PRO A 318 -8.53 16.92 14.39
N VAL A 319 -7.45 16.41 14.97
CA VAL A 319 -6.92 15.08 14.66
C VAL A 319 -6.74 14.18 15.87
N ALA A 320 -6.77 14.71 17.10
CA ALA A 320 -6.69 13.89 18.30
C ALA A 320 -7.27 14.60 19.52
N THR A 321 -7.59 13.84 20.56
CA THR A 321 -7.99 14.35 21.88
C THR A 321 -7.29 13.59 23.00
N ILE A 322 -7.04 14.26 24.12
CA ILE A 322 -6.57 13.66 25.36
C ILE A 322 -7.21 14.38 26.55
N THR A 323 -7.65 13.65 27.55
CA THR A 323 -8.11 14.23 28.82
C THR A 323 -7.07 13.98 29.89
N LEU A 324 -6.73 15.03 30.66
CA LEU A 324 -5.82 14.98 31.80
C LEU A 324 -6.52 15.54 33.04
N ASP A 325 -6.55 14.76 34.12
CA ASP A 325 -7.09 15.20 35.40
C ASP A 325 -6.25 14.68 36.58
N GLU A 326 -6.51 15.20 37.77
CA GLU A 326 -5.89 14.74 39.03
C GLU A 326 -6.74 13.68 39.74
N HIS A 327 -7.85 13.26 39.14
CA HIS A 327 -8.84 12.42 39.81
C HIS A 327 -8.56 10.93 39.59
N ALA A 328 -8.07 10.28 40.64
CA ALA A 328 -7.95 8.84 40.68
C ALA A 328 -9.35 8.20 40.79
N ASP A 329 -9.80 7.47 39.76
CA ASP A 329 -11.08 6.75 39.79
C ASP A 329 -11.09 5.75 40.97
N PRO A 330 -11.97 5.92 41.97
CA PRO A 330 -11.97 5.11 43.19
C PRO A 330 -12.35 3.65 42.93
N ASP A 331 -12.95 3.33 41.77
CA ASP A 331 -13.20 1.95 41.36
C ASP A 331 -11.89 1.21 41.03
N PHE A 332 -10.82 1.95 40.72
CA PHE A 332 -9.56 1.42 40.21
C PHE A 332 -8.38 1.68 41.13
N TRP A 333 -8.28 2.89 41.70
CA TRP A 333 -7.12 3.35 42.47
C TRP A 333 -7.46 3.45 43.95
N SER A 334 -6.59 2.93 44.81
CA SER A 334 -6.78 2.98 46.26
C SER A 334 -6.58 4.41 46.79
N PRO A 335 -7.12 4.76 47.97
CA PRO A 335 -6.89 6.07 48.58
C PRO A 335 -5.40 6.40 48.82
N ALA A 336 -4.57 5.38 49.08
CA ALA A 336 -3.14 5.56 49.23
C ALA A 336 -2.48 5.96 47.91
N GLU A 337 -2.88 5.31 46.80
CA GLU A 337 -2.38 5.63 45.47
C GLU A 337 -2.91 6.98 44.98
N ALA A 338 -4.16 7.32 45.28
CA ALA A 338 -4.75 8.62 44.96
C ALA A 338 -4.03 9.79 45.64
N ALA A 339 -3.35 9.54 46.77
CA ALA A 339 -2.54 10.53 47.46
C ALA A 339 -1.13 10.72 46.86
N GLU A 340 -0.70 9.84 45.97
CA GLU A 340 0.58 9.99 45.27
C GLU A 340 0.52 11.13 44.24
N PRO A 341 1.63 11.84 43.99
CA PRO A 341 1.69 12.94 43.02
C PRO A 341 1.59 12.40 41.58
N ALA A 342 0.37 12.13 41.11
CA ALA A 342 0.10 11.59 39.78
C ALA A 342 -0.89 12.46 38.98
N LEU A 343 -0.76 12.43 37.65
CA LEU A 343 -1.75 12.89 36.69
C LEU A 343 -2.34 11.70 35.93
N TYR A 344 -3.62 11.73 35.61
CA TYR A 344 -4.34 10.63 34.98
C TYR A 344 -4.73 10.96 33.54
N VAL A 345 -4.40 10.05 32.62
CA VAL A 345 -4.75 10.14 31.19
C VAL A 345 -6.01 9.36 30.93
N HIS A 346 -7.00 10.04 30.35
CA HIS A 346 -8.27 9.44 29.94
C HIS A 346 -8.60 9.77 28.49
N ARG A 347 -9.45 8.93 27.88
CA ARG A 347 -10.12 9.21 26.59
C ARG A 347 -9.17 9.74 25.49
N MET A 348 -7.99 9.13 25.40
CA MET A 348 -7.03 9.46 24.35
C MET A 348 -7.49 8.86 23.02
N VAL A 349 -7.68 9.70 22.01
CA VAL A 349 -8.12 9.30 20.67
C VAL A 349 -7.24 9.97 19.62
N VAL A 350 -6.84 9.22 18.59
CA VAL A 350 -6.11 9.74 17.42
C VAL A 350 -6.85 9.31 16.16
N ARG A 351 -7.14 10.26 15.26
CA ARG A 351 -7.82 10.03 13.99
C ARG A 351 -7.03 9.03 13.14
N ARG A 352 -7.72 8.08 12.51
CA ARG A 352 -7.07 6.91 11.92
C ARG A 352 -6.34 7.20 10.60
N ASP A 353 -6.78 8.21 9.86
CA ASP A 353 -6.16 8.67 8.62
C ASP A 353 -4.76 9.26 8.82
N ILE A 354 -4.45 9.73 10.04
CA ILE A 354 -3.12 10.17 10.45
C ILE A 354 -2.34 9.13 11.28
N ALA A 355 -2.86 7.89 11.35
CA ALA A 355 -2.19 6.82 12.08
C ALA A 355 -0.83 6.47 11.45
N GLY A 356 0.14 6.12 12.29
CA GLY A 356 1.51 5.79 11.86
C GLY A 356 2.49 6.97 11.91
N LEU A 357 2.01 8.17 12.26
CA LEU A 357 2.82 9.32 12.68
C LEU A 357 3.27 9.24 14.15
N ASP A 358 2.78 8.25 14.89
CA ASP A 358 3.06 8.07 16.32
C ASP A 358 2.64 9.26 17.21
N LEU A 359 1.63 10.02 16.78
CA LEU A 359 1.06 11.16 17.51
C LEU A 359 0.65 10.80 18.95
N GLY A 360 0.15 9.59 19.19
CA GLY A 360 -0.19 9.15 20.55
C GLY A 360 1.03 9.08 21.49
N SER A 361 2.24 8.78 20.99
CA SER A 361 3.46 8.88 21.82
C SER A 361 3.78 10.32 22.15
N ALA A 362 3.70 11.22 21.16
CA ALA A 362 3.93 12.64 21.37
C ALA A 362 2.94 13.23 22.39
N MET A 363 1.66 12.83 22.33
CA MET A 363 0.64 13.23 23.30
C MET A 363 0.92 12.72 24.72
N LEU A 364 1.42 11.49 24.87
CA LEU A 364 1.79 10.94 26.19
C LEU A 364 3.06 11.59 26.76
N ASP A 365 4.03 11.91 25.91
CA ASP A 365 5.23 12.66 26.31
C ASP A 365 4.86 14.10 26.72
N TRP A 366 3.97 14.77 25.97
CA TRP A 366 3.40 16.05 26.36
C TRP A 366 2.62 15.97 27.67
N ALA A 367 1.82 14.91 27.89
CA ALA A 367 1.11 14.70 29.16
C ALA A 367 2.07 14.50 30.34
N GLY A 368 3.21 13.84 30.13
CA GLY A 368 4.28 13.75 31.12
C GLY A 368 4.88 15.12 31.47
N GLN A 369 5.08 15.99 30.48
CA GLN A 369 5.52 17.37 30.71
C GLN A 369 4.48 18.19 31.49
N GLN A 370 3.18 18.01 31.23
CA GLN A 370 2.11 18.62 32.01
C GLN A 370 2.08 18.10 33.45
N ALA A 371 2.30 16.79 33.66
CA ALA A 371 2.42 16.22 35.00
C ALA A 371 3.58 16.88 35.77
N LEU A 372 4.76 17.00 35.16
CA LEU A 372 5.91 17.66 35.78
C LEU A 372 5.66 19.14 36.10
N SER A 373 5.02 19.89 35.19
CA SER A 373 4.72 21.32 35.41
C SER A 373 3.76 21.54 36.58
N GLN A 374 2.92 20.54 36.89
CA GLN A 374 2.00 20.51 38.03
C GLN A 374 2.60 19.86 39.29
N GLY A 375 3.91 19.56 39.29
CA GLY A 375 4.60 18.93 40.43
C GLY A 375 4.22 17.46 40.66
N LYS A 376 3.67 16.79 39.64
CA LYS A 376 3.38 15.35 39.67
C LYS A 376 4.62 14.56 39.23
N GLU A 377 4.84 13.41 39.85
CA GLU A 377 5.94 12.50 39.56
C GLU A 377 5.54 11.34 38.64
N LEU A 378 4.23 11.03 38.58
CA LEU A 378 3.69 9.90 37.83
C LEU A 378 2.64 10.33 36.80
N LEU A 379 2.61 9.60 35.70
CA LEU A 379 1.52 9.59 34.73
C LEU A 379 0.83 8.22 34.80
N ARG A 380 -0.48 8.20 35.03
CA ARG A 380 -1.29 6.99 35.23
C ARG A 380 -2.42 6.91 34.21
N LEU A 381 -2.84 5.68 33.90
CA LEU A 381 -4.01 5.43 33.06
C LEU A 381 -4.61 4.06 33.35
N ASP A 382 -5.88 3.90 32.98
CA ASP A 382 -6.57 2.63 32.88
C ASP A 382 -6.86 2.28 31.41
N ALA A 383 -6.58 1.04 31.04
CA ALA A 383 -6.82 0.49 29.72
C ALA A 383 -7.86 -0.63 29.76
N TRP A 384 -8.43 -0.92 28.58
CA TRP A 384 -9.41 -1.99 28.40
C TRP A 384 -8.82 -3.36 28.75
N ARG A 385 -9.48 -4.12 29.63
CA ARG A 385 -8.94 -5.36 30.23
C ARG A 385 -8.63 -6.45 29.22
N SER A 386 -9.45 -6.59 28.18
CA SER A 386 -9.30 -7.63 27.14
C SER A 386 -8.49 -7.19 25.92
N ASN A 387 -8.08 -5.91 25.83
CA ASN A 387 -7.34 -5.40 24.68
C ASN A 387 -5.83 -5.51 24.89
N GLU A 388 -5.28 -6.71 24.68
CA GLU A 388 -3.84 -6.99 24.84
C GLU A 388 -2.96 -6.11 23.94
N ALA A 389 -3.43 -5.78 22.73
CA ALA A 389 -2.69 -4.90 21.81
C ALA A 389 -2.57 -3.47 22.36
N LEU A 390 -3.62 -2.96 23.01
CA LEU A 390 -3.59 -1.64 23.68
C LEU A 390 -2.71 -1.67 24.93
N GLN A 391 -2.71 -2.77 25.68
CA GLN A 391 -1.83 -2.93 26.84
C GLN A 391 -0.36 -2.95 26.42
N GLN A 392 -0.02 -3.71 25.37
CA GLN A 392 1.33 -3.73 24.79
C GLN A 392 1.72 -2.35 24.26
N TYR A 393 0.78 -1.62 23.64
CA TYR A 393 1.01 -0.25 23.17
C TYR A 393 1.50 0.68 24.29
N TYR A 394 0.93 0.58 25.49
CA TYR A 394 1.38 1.38 26.65
C TYR A 394 2.70 0.87 27.24
N ALA A 395 2.89 -0.45 27.32
CA ALA A 395 4.14 -1.05 27.78
C ALA A 395 5.34 -0.60 26.93
N ASP A 396 5.19 -0.60 25.61
CA ASP A 396 6.19 -0.11 24.64
C ASP A 396 6.50 1.41 24.77
N ARG A 397 5.68 2.13 25.55
CA ARG A 397 5.78 3.57 25.81
C ARG A 397 6.19 3.88 27.25
N GLY A 398 6.83 2.92 27.92
CA GLY A 398 7.44 3.11 29.24
C GLY A 398 6.46 2.98 30.40
N PHE A 399 5.22 2.60 30.15
CA PHE A 399 4.29 2.30 31.22
C PHE A 399 4.54 0.89 31.78
N THR A 400 4.56 0.80 33.10
CA THR A 400 4.57 -0.47 33.83
C THR A 400 3.14 -0.83 34.21
N HIS A 401 2.76 -2.07 33.96
CA HIS A 401 1.48 -2.61 34.43
C HIS A 401 1.51 -2.74 35.96
N VAL A 402 0.53 -2.14 36.64
CA VAL A 402 0.42 -2.15 38.11
C VAL A 402 -0.41 -3.33 38.56
N ARG A 403 -1.64 -3.44 38.06
CA ARG A 403 -2.58 -4.55 38.30
C ARG A 403 -3.75 -4.48 37.32
N THR A 404 -4.56 -5.52 37.30
CA THR A 404 -5.87 -5.50 36.63
C THR A 404 -6.97 -5.59 37.69
N VAL A 405 -7.89 -4.63 37.69
CA VAL A 405 -9.03 -4.55 38.61
C VAL A 405 -10.31 -4.87 37.85
N GLU A 406 -11.17 -5.68 38.45
CA GLU A 406 -12.52 -5.94 37.93
C GLU A 406 -13.52 -5.06 38.67
N ALA A 407 -14.11 -4.10 37.96
CA ALA A 407 -15.23 -3.31 38.46
C ALA A 407 -16.51 -3.70 37.72
N GLU A 408 -17.62 -3.77 38.47
CA GLU A 408 -18.93 -4.10 37.93
C GLU A 408 -19.32 -3.07 36.85
N ASP A 409 -19.82 -3.55 35.70
CA ASP A 409 -20.19 -2.72 34.54
C ASP A 409 -19.05 -1.84 33.93
N ARG A 410 -17.78 -2.15 34.22
CA ARG A 410 -16.62 -1.44 33.66
C ARG A 410 -15.70 -2.40 32.91
N SER A 411 -15.54 -2.19 31.61
CA SER A 411 -14.61 -2.99 30.79
C SER A 411 -13.16 -2.49 30.84
N SER A 412 -12.93 -1.25 31.30
CA SER A 412 -11.60 -0.77 31.68
C SER A 412 -11.17 -1.35 33.02
N GLY A 413 -9.85 -1.38 33.29
CA GLY A 413 -9.32 -1.85 34.58
C GLY A 413 -7.91 -2.41 34.55
N ALA A 414 -7.23 -2.48 33.40
CA ALA A 414 -5.80 -2.75 33.35
C ALA A 414 -5.04 -1.46 33.65
N LEU A 415 -4.44 -1.36 34.84
CA LEU A 415 -3.86 -0.11 35.35
C LEU A 415 -2.38 -0.02 35.03
N PHE A 416 -1.96 1.15 34.57
CA PHE A 416 -0.60 1.42 34.14
C PHE A 416 -0.07 2.71 34.74
N GLN A 417 1.23 2.73 35.02
CA GLN A 417 1.93 3.94 35.46
C GLN A 417 3.29 4.10 34.81
N ARG A 418 3.72 5.35 34.64
CA ARG A 418 5.02 5.74 34.08
C ARG A 418 5.57 6.93 34.84
N PRO A 419 6.91 7.05 35.06
CA PRO A 419 7.49 8.29 35.54
C PRO A 419 7.16 9.48 34.63
N ALA A 420 6.73 10.61 35.18
CA ALA A 420 6.34 11.78 34.40
C ALA A 420 7.50 12.34 33.54
N ASN A 421 8.74 12.11 33.96
CA ASN A 421 9.95 12.50 33.22
C ASN A 421 10.40 11.52 32.12
N TYR A 422 9.68 10.41 31.92
CA TYR A 422 9.95 9.54 30.78
C TYR A 422 9.49 10.22 29.49
N THR A 423 10.37 10.23 28.50
CA THR A 423 10.10 10.70 27.14
C THR A 423 10.49 9.61 26.17
N ARG A 424 9.56 9.19 25.30
CA ARG A 424 9.87 8.26 24.21
C ARG A 424 10.62 8.95 23.08
N GLY A 425 10.28 10.21 22.81
CA GLY A 425 10.95 11.03 21.79
C GLY A 425 10.62 10.59 20.36
N THR A 426 9.44 9.99 20.16
CA THR A 426 8.95 9.56 18.85
C THR A 426 7.63 10.23 18.52
N GLY A 427 7.41 10.49 17.23
CA GLY A 427 6.26 11.22 16.73
C GLY A 427 6.58 12.70 16.43
N PRO A 428 5.59 13.49 16.00
CA PRO A 428 5.77 14.90 15.75
C PRO A 428 5.96 15.68 17.06
N GLU A 429 6.65 16.81 17.00
CA GLU A 429 6.69 17.79 18.09
C GLU A 429 5.32 18.46 18.22
N LEU A 430 4.82 18.58 19.45
CA LEU A 430 3.55 19.24 19.75
C LEU A 430 3.80 20.67 20.22
N GLU A 431 3.28 21.64 19.48
CA GLU A 431 3.28 23.04 19.90
C GLU A 431 2.08 23.30 20.81
N THR A 432 2.31 23.86 22.00
CA THR A 432 1.19 24.24 22.88
C THR A 432 0.73 25.64 22.51
N ALA A 433 -0.56 25.81 22.19
CA ALA A 433 -1.11 27.14 21.95
C ALA A 433 -0.94 28.00 23.21
N ALA A 434 -0.39 29.21 23.08
CA ALA A 434 -0.31 30.15 24.18
C ALA A 434 -1.73 30.44 24.69
N SER A 435 -1.95 30.32 26.01
CA SER A 435 -3.22 30.80 26.58
C SER A 435 -3.29 32.30 26.34
N ASP A 436 -4.30 32.77 25.61
CA ASP A 436 -4.67 34.18 25.64
C ASP A 436 -5.13 34.50 27.07
N THR A 437 -4.18 34.88 27.92
CA THR A 437 -4.46 35.42 29.25
C THR A 437 -5.08 36.79 29.04
N LYS A 438 -6.39 36.83 28.80
CA LYS A 438 -7.19 38.04 28.89
C LYS A 438 -7.15 38.51 30.35
N HIS A 439 -6.34 39.52 30.61
CA HIS A 439 -6.50 40.43 31.74
C HIS A 439 -7.38 41.61 31.33
#